data_AF-A0A9P5PN21-F1
#
_entry.id   AF-A0A9P5PN21-F1
#
_cell.length_a   1.000
_cell.length_b   1.000
_cell.length_c   1.000
_cell.angle_alpha   90.00
_cell.angle_beta   90.00
_cell.angle_gamma   90.00
#
_symmetry.space_group_name_H-M   'P 1'
#
loop_
_entity.id
_entity.type
_entity.pdbx_description
1 polymer ?
#
loop_
_entity_poly.entity_id
_entity_poly.type
_entity_poly.pdbx_seq_one_letter_code
_entity_poly.pdbx_strand_id
1 'polypeptide(L)'
;NREAFVAPSTSEERLQQFARQPDKFGPMLVNTTIDSDGYTTASEMLESPWNLTLVHKWALLCEEIVNICPDRNRFGSDMQLRDWQKQLTDRFYRILLAVAKAQPLSENET
;
A
#
# COMPACT_ATOMS: atom_id res chain seq x y z
N ASN A 1 3.61 29.26 9.67
CA ASN A 1 3.16 28.38 8.56
C ASN A 1 3.83 27.03 8.68
N ARG A 2 3.30 26.14 9.53
CA ARG A 2 3.66 24.72 9.54
C ARG A 2 2.52 24.01 8.85
N GLU A 3 2.69 23.71 7.57
CA GLU A 3 1.77 22.83 6.85
C GLU A 3 1.71 21.50 7.61
N ALA A 4 0.50 21.04 7.94
CA ALA A 4 0.31 19.68 8.41
C ALA A 4 0.83 18.75 7.31
N PHE A 5 1.95 18.06 7.56
CA PHE A 5 2.58 17.16 6.59
C PHE A 5 1.71 15.91 6.38
N VAL A 6 0.60 16.05 5.68
CA VAL A 6 -0.17 14.93 5.14
C VAL A 6 0.50 14.55 3.83
N ALA A 7 1.03 13.32 3.74
CA ALA A 7 1.54 12.81 2.47
C ALA A 7 0.37 12.79 1.46
N PRO A 8 0.55 13.34 0.24
CA PRO A 8 -0.54 13.40 -0.72
C PRO A 8 -0.95 11.99 -1.18
N SER A 9 -2.24 11.82 -1.45
CA SER A 9 -2.76 10.63 -2.13
C SER A 9 -2.17 10.49 -3.53
N THR A 10 -2.33 9.31 -4.13
CA THR A 10 -2.13 9.12 -5.57
C THR A 10 -3.05 10.05 -6.34
N SER A 11 -2.50 10.81 -7.30
CA SER A 11 -3.30 11.74 -8.08
C SER A 11 -4.31 11.04 -8.98
N GLU A 12 -5.47 11.67 -9.17
CA GLU A 12 -6.52 11.17 -10.07
C GLU A 12 -6.00 10.92 -11.50
N GLU A 13 -5.14 11.79 -12.03
CA GLU A 13 -4.52 11.59 -13.34
C GLU A 13 -3.73 10.27 -13.40
N ARG A 14 -3.00 9.95 -12.33
CA ARG A 14 -2.21 8.71 -12.23
C ARG A 14 -3.13 7.49 -12.14
N LEU A 15 -4.21 7.58 -11.36
CA LEU A 15 -5.23 6.53 -11.25
C LEU A 15 -5.92 6.29 -12.60
N GLN A 16 -6.23 7.33 -13.37
CA GLN A 16 -6.80 7.21 -14.71
C GLN A 16 -5.83 6.60 -15.72
N GLN A 17 -4.55 6.98 -15.69
CA GLN A 17 -3.51 6.36 -16.52
C GLN A 17 -3.40 4.85 -16.20
N PHE A 18 -3.40 4.50 -14.91
CA PHE A 18 -3.40 3.12 -14.45
C PHE A 18 -4.63 2.35 -14.92
N ALA A 19 -5.84 2.90 -14.75
CA ALA A 19 -7.07 2.26 -15.19
C ALA A 19 -7.09 1.96 -16.70
N ARG A 20 -6.41 2.79 -17.52
CA ARG A 20 -6.30 2.58 -18.98
C ARG A 20 -5.24 1.55 -19.36
N GLN A 21 -4.07 1.57 -18.70
CA GLN A 21 -2.96 0.66 -18.99
C GLN A 21 -2.25 0.21 -17.70
N PRO A 22 -2.81 -0.79 -16.99
CA PRO A 22 -2.32 -1.23 -15.69
C PRO A 22 -0.85 -1.67 -15.68
N ASP A 23 -0.44 -2.39 -16.71
CA ASP A 23 0.92 -2.95 -16.83
C ASP A 23 1.99 -1.86 -16.93
N LYS A 24 1.65 -0.71 -17.53
CA LYS A 24 2.57 0.40 -17.76
C LYS A 24 2.56 1.43 -16.63
N PHE A 25 1.38 1.74 -16.09
CA PHE A 25 1.20 2.85 -15.15
C PHE A 25 0.89 2.41 -13.72
N GLY A 26 0.94 1.11 -13.42
CA GLY A 26 0.75 0.60 -12.08
C GLY A 26 1.75 1.15 -11.06
N PRO A 27 1.45 0.99 -9.76
CA PRO A 27 2.28 1.50 -8.67
C PRO A 27 3.69 0.91 -8.72
N MET A 28 4.68 1.71 -8.31
CA MET A 28 6.05 1.24 -8.12
C MET A 28 6.21 0.75 -6.66
N LEU A 29 7.21 -0.09 -6.41
CA LEU A 29 7.50 -0.56 -5.04
C LEU A 29 8.07 0.55 -4.14
N VAL A 30 8.71 1.56 -4.75
CA VAL A 30 9.40 2.68 -4.09
C VAL A 30 8.86 3.99 -4.65
N ASN A 31 8.82 5.03 -3.84
CA ASN A 31 8.33 6.37 -4.20
C ASN A 31 6.89 6.37 -4.76
N THR A 32 6.05 5.45 -4.25
CA THR A 32 4.62 5.41 -4.57
C THR A 32 3.82 5.92 -3.39
N THR A 33 2.71 6.59 -3.67
CA THR A 33 1.74 7.01 -2.68
C THR A 33 0.57 6.03 -2.64
N ILE A 34 -0.17 6.08 -1.54
CA ILE A 34 -1.39 5.27 -1.35
C ILE A 34 -2.54 5.99 -2.05
N ASP A 35 -3.49 5.25 -2.58
CA ASP A 35 -4.78 5.83 -2.97
C ASP A 35 -5.67 5.96 -1.72
N SER A 36 -5.82 7.18 -1.21
CA SER A 36 -6.53 7.47 0.05
C SER A 36 -7.68 8.45 -0.09
N ASP A 37 -7.88 9.05 -1.27
CA ASP A 37 -8.89 10.09 -1.48
C ASP A 37 -10.21 9.48 -1.94
N GLY A 38 -11.33 10.05 -1.49
CA GLY A 38 -12.67 9.60 -1.90
C GLY A 38 -13.21 8.38 -1.15
N TYR A 39 -12.51 7.89 -0.12
CA TYR A 39 -12.92 6.76 0.70
C TYR A 39 -13.28 7.18 2.13
N THR A 40 -14.24 6.49 2.74
CA THR A 40 -14.68 6.74 4.13
C THR A 40 -14.14 5.72 5.12
N THR A 41 -13.72 4.55 4.64
CA THR A 41 -13.18 3.47 5.48
C THR A 41 -11.86 2.91 4.95
N ALA A 42 -11.06 2.33 5.85
CA ALA A 42 -9.84 1.61 5.47
C ALA A 42 -10.11 0.40 4.57
N SER A 43 -11.29 -0.22 4.67
CA SER A 43 -11.67 -1.33 3.79
C SER A 43 -11.91 -0.85 2.37
N GLU A 44 -12.62 0.26 2.18
CA GLU A 44 -12.83 0.87 0.85
C GLU A 44 -11.49 1.28 0.22
N MET A 45 -10.60 1.90 1.00
CA MET A 45 -9.24 2.21 0.54
C MET A 45 -8.50 0.94 0.11
N LEU A 46 -8.60 -0.15 0.88
CA LEU A 46 -7.91 -1.41 0.57
C LEU A 46 -8.41 -2.02 -0.74
N GLU A 47 -9.71 -1.90 -1.03
CA GLU A 47 -10.35 -2.44 -2.23
C GLU A 47 -10.05 -1.64 -3.51
N SER A 48 -9.42 -0.47 -3.39
CA SER A 48 -8.90 0.30 -4.52
C SER A 48 -8.00 -0.59 -5.41
N PRO A 49 -8.23 -0.62 -6.74
CA PRO A 49 -7.38 -1.36 -7.67
C PRO A 49 -5.89 -0.97 -7.58
N TRP A 50 -5.60 0.29 -7.28
CA TRP A 50 -4.23 0.78 -7.10
C TRP A 50 -3.57 0.14 -5.87
N ASN A 51 -4.26 0.20 -4.74
CA ASN A 51 -3.80 -0.32 -3.47
C ASN A 51 -3.66 -1.85 -3.46
N LEU A 52 -4.62 -2.57 -4.07
CA LEU A 52 -4.51 -4.03 -4.27
C LEU A 52 -3.30 -4.40 -5.13
N THR A 53 -3.03 -3.64 -6.19
CA THR A 53 -1.88 -3.86 -7.06
C THR A 53 -0.57 -3.63 -6.32
N LEU A 54 -0.51 -2.61 -5.47
CA LEU A 54 0.67 -2.33 -4.63
C LEU A 54 0.96 -3.49 -3.67
N VAL A 55 -0.07 -4.01 -2.98
CA VAL A 55 0.04 -5.19 -2.10
C VAL A 55 0.53 -6.41 -2.88
N HIS A 56 -0.03 -6.67 -4.07
CA HIS A 56 0.40 -7.78 -4.90
C HIS A 56 1.87 -7.66 -5.32
N LYS A 57 2.32 -6.47 -5.75
CA LYS A 57 3.73 -6.24 -6.11
C LYS A 57 4.67 -6.43 -4.93
N TRP A 58 4.31 -5.97 -3.73
CA TRP A 58 5.12 -6.25 -2.53
C TRP A 58 5.18 -7.74 -2.20
N ALA A 59 4.09 -8.48 -2.39
CA ALA A 59 4.07 -9.91 -2.14
C ALA A 59 5.00 -10.68 -3.09
N LEU A 60 5.03 -10.30 -4.37
CA LEU A 60 5.98 -10.83 -5.35
C LEU A 60 7.43 -10.54 -4.95
N LEU A 61 7.72 -9.32 -4.47
CA LEU A 61 9.06 -8.97 -3.98
C LEU A 61 9.45 -9.82 -2.75
N CYS A 62 8.53 -10.03 -1.80
CA CYS A 62 8.78 -10.89 -0.65
C CYS A 62 9.12 -12.32 -1.09
N GLU A 63 8.35 -12.88 -2.01
CA GLU A 63 8.59 -14.21 -2.57
C GLU A 63 9.96 -14.28 -3.27
N GLU A 64 10.32 -13.28 -4.07
CA GLU A 64 11.64 -13.17 -4.72
C GLU A 64 12.78 -13.17 -3.68
N ILE A 65 12.68 -12.33 -2.64
CA ILE A 65 13.69 -12.21 -1.57
C ILE A 65 13.89 -13.55 -0.86
N VAL A 66 12.81 -14.26 -0.55
CA VAL A 66 12.86 -15.56 0.12
C VAL A 66 13.47 -16.63 -0.81
N ASN A 67 13.13 -16.59 -2.09
CA ASN A 67 13.65 -17.52 -3.09
C ASN A 67 15.17 -17.38 -3.32
N ILE A 68 15.73 -16.18 -3.18
CA ILE A 68 17.19 -15.96 -3.29
C ILE A 68 17.91 -16.08 -1.95
N CYS A 69 17.19 -16.20 -0.83
CA CYS A 69 17.82 -16.30 0.49
C CYS A 69 18.54 -17.65 0.68
N PRO A 70 19.84 -17.65 1.06
CA PRO A 70 20.56 -18.88 1.33
C PRO A 70 20.02 -19.65 2.54
N ASP A 71 19.52 -18.93 3.55
CA ASP A 71 18.94 -19.51 4.76
C ASP A 71 17.46 -19.83 4.53
N ARG A 72 17.20 -21.06 4.07
CA ARG A 72 15.85 -21.55 3.76
C ARG A 72 14.94 -21.67 4.98
N ASN A 73 15.48 -21.71 6.19
CA ASN A 73 14.70 -21.89 7.42
C ASN A 73 14.27 -20.57 8.06
N ARG A 74 14.82 -19.44 7.60
CA ARG A 74 14.59 -18.12 8.20
C ARG A 74 13.14 -17.63 8.12
N PHE A 75 12.43 -18.00 7.05
CA PHE A 75 11.12 -17.44 6.71
C PHE A 75 9.98 -18.45 6.84
N GLY A 76 10.24 -19.61 7.46
CA GLY A 76 9.32 -20.75 7.47
C GLY A 76 9.42 -21.59 6.20
N SER A 77 9.19 -22.88 6.32
CA SER A 77 9.10 -23.78 5.16
C SER A 77 7.76 -23.57 4.45
N ASP A 78 7.78 -23.60 3.12
CA ASP A 78 6.60 -23.67 2.25
C ASP A 78 5.71 -22.41 2.18
N MET A 79 6.24 -21.24 2.54
CA MET A 79 5.55 -19.96 2.31
C MET A 79 5.30 -19.72 0.82
N GLN A 80 4.03 -19.55 0.43
CA GLN A 80 3.63 -19.25 -0.95
C GLN A 80 3.25 -17.76 -1.12
N LEU A 81 3.19 -17.28 -2.36
CA LEU A 81 2.74 -15.92 -2.69
C LEU A 81 1.46 -15.48 -1.93
N ARG A 82 0.47 -16.38 -1.83
CA ARG A 82 -0.80 -16.11 -1.14
C ARG A 82 -0.60 -15.75 0.34
N ASP A 83 0.35 -16.39 1.00
CA ASP A 83 0.63 -16.16 2.41
C ASP A 83 1.30 -14.78 2.62
N TRP A 84 2.19 -14.39 1.70
CA TRP A 84 2.76 -13.04 1.67
C TRP A 84 1.70 -11.98 1.41
N GLN A 85 0.82 -12.21 0.44
CA GLN A 85 -0.31 -11.33 0.16
C GLN A 85 -1.18 -11.15 1.40
N LYS A 86 -1.51 -12.23 2.12
CA LYS A 86 -2.30 -12.14 3.35
C LYS A 86 -1.61 -11.27 4.41
N GLN A 87 -0.33 -11.54 4.70
CA GLN A 87 0.42 -10.76 5.70
C GLN A 87 0.53 -9.28 5.33
N LEU A 88 0.77 -8.99 4.05
CA LEU A 88 0.88 -7.63 3.55
C LEU A 88 -0.47 -6.92 3.55
N THR A 89 -1.56 -7.59 3.17
CA THR A 89 -2.93 -7.07 3.26
C THR A 89 -3.25 -6.69 4.71
N ASP A 90 -3.00 -7.57 5.66
CA ASP A 90 -3.25 -7.31 7.09
C ASP A 90 -2.44 -6.10 7.59
N ARG A 91 -1.18 -5.99 7.18
CA ARG A 91 -0.30 -4.88 7.55
C ARG A 91 -0.75 -3.58 6.89
N PHE A 92 -1.10 -3.63 5.62
CA PHE A 92 -1.51 -2.48 4.83
C PHE A 92 -2.85 -1.93 5.31
N TYR A 93 -3.81 -2.80 5.63
CA TYR A 93 -5.07 -2.41 6.26
C TYR A 93 -4.86 -1.59 7.53
N ARG A 94 -3.90 -1.96 8.39
CA ARG A 94 -3.58 -1.19 9.61
C ARG A 94 -3.02 0.20 9.30
N ILE A 95 -2.25 0.33 8.22
CA ILE A 95 -1.76 1.63 7.73
C ILE A 95 -2.93 2.47 7.24
N LEU A 96 -3.81 1.89 6.41
CA LEU A 96 -5.01 2.56 5.92
C LEU A 96 -5.94 2.99 7.06
N LEU A 97 -6.07 2.16 8.10
CA LEU A 97 -6.82 2.51 9.31
C LEU A 97 -6.19 3.69 10.06
N ALA A 98 -4.87 3.78 10.10
CA ALA A 98 -4.18 4.93 10.68
C ALA A 98 -4.40 6.19 9.84
N VAL A 99 -4.35 6.07 8.52
CA VAL A 99 -4.65 7.18 7.57
C VAL A 99 -6.10 7.66 7.74
N ALA A 100 -7.08 6.76 7.75
CA ALA A 100 -8.49 7.11 7.91
C ALA A 100 -8.82 7.75 9.27
N LYS A 101 -8.03 7.43 10.32
CA LYS A 101 -8.17 8.01 11.66
C LYS A 101 -7.36 9.26 11.87
N ALA A 102 -6.42 9.58 10.98
CA ALA A 102 -5.59 10.77 11.11
C ALA A 102 -6.48 12.00 10.95
N GLN A 103 -6.81 12.64 12.07
CA GLN A 103 -7.44 13.96 12.05
C GLN A 103 -6.37 14.98 11.63
N PRO A 104 -6.73 16.00 10.81
CA PRO A 104 -5.85 17.14 10.66
C PRO A 104 -5.60 17.74 12.05
N LEU A 105 -4.34 17.95 12.43
CA LEU A 105 -3.99 18.64 13.66
C LEU A 105 -4.65 20.01 13.65
N SER A 106 -5.62 20.21 14.54
CA SER A 106 -6.26 21.52 14.69
C SER A 106 -5.26 22.50 15.30
N GLU A 107 -5.22 23.74 14.80
CA GLU A 107 -4.23 24.78 15.19
C GLU A 107 -4.21 25.12 16.69
N ASN A 108 -5.16 24.62 17.49
CA ASN A 108 -5.37 24.99 18.88
C ASN A 108 -4.85 23.99 19.93
N GLU A 109 -4.17 22.91 19.53
CA GLU A 109 -3.57 21.93 20.46
C GLU A 109 -2.06 22.13 20.66
N THR A 110 -1.66 23.37 21.00
CA THR A 110 -0.28 23.72 21.45
C THR A 110 -0.26 24.17 22.90
#